data_AF-A0A9P7J1X3-F1
#
_entry.id   AF-A0A9P7J1X3-F1
#
_cell.length_a   1.000
_cell.length_b   1.000
_cell.length_c   1.000
_cell.angle_alpha   90.00
_cell.angle_beta   90.00
_cell.angle_gamma   90.00
#
_symmetry.space_group_name_H-M   'P 1'
#
loop_
_entity.id
_entity.type
_entity.pdbx_description
1 polymer ?
#
loop_
_entity_poly.entity_id
_entity_poly.type
_entity_poly.pdbx_seq_one_letter_code
_entity_poly.pdbx_strand_id
1 'polypeptide(L)'
;FDVTKKEADKALDEPENSDDRAEQLEVLSKGIDAEEAVMIAEYGVGDNNGRDNDDSWVDEVGELDPDERLTLEKSILPVKLALVKLRKLAYKVIHSTTIVLPAWCKILEDLQAPITLMPHDVSTCWNSTFDMLEYAIEHQEAVDTMT
;
A
#
# COMPACT_ATOMS: atom_id res chain seq x y z
N PHE A 1 17.07 -31.08 8.25
CA PHE A 1 16.13 -29.97 8.33
C PHE A 1 15.80 -29.78 9.80
N ASP A 2 16.55 -28.94 10.49
CA ASP A 2 16.19 -28.49 11.84
C ASP A 2 16.86 -27.15 12.06
N VAL A 3 16.18 -26.09 11.61
CA VAL A 3 16.40 -24.75 12.15
C VAL A 3 15.35 -24.61 13.24
N THR A 4 15.80 -24.47 14.47
CA THR A 4 14.93 -24.47 15.65
C THR A 4 13.99 -23.28 15.58
N LYS A 5 12.70 -23.55 15.77
CA LYS A 5 11.55 -22.62 15.84
C LYS A 5 11.78 -21.36 16.69
N LYS A 6 12.77 -21.40 17.58
CA LYS A 6 13.19 -20.29 18.46
C LYS A 6 14.00 -19.18 17.77
N GLU A 7 14.63 -19.44 16.62
CA GLU A 7 15.36 -18.42 15.86
C GLU A 7 14.45 -17.67 14.87
N ALA A 8 13.34 -18.28 14.44
CA ALA A 8 12.33 -17.63 13.61
C ALA A 8 11.47 -16.64 14.42
N ASP A 9 11.11 -17.00 15.66
CA ASP A 9 10.33 -16.10 16.53
C ASP A 9 11.16 -14.89 17.01
N LYS A 10 12.50 -15.01 17.05
CA LYS A 10 13.39 -13.90 17.44
C LYS A 10 13.56 -12.84 16.34
N ALA A 11 13.24 -13.16 15.08
CA ALA A 11 13.29 -12.22 13.97
C ALA A 11 11.97 -11.45 13.76
N LEU A 12 10.94 -11.73 14.57
CA LEU A 12 9.62 -11.10 14.49
C LEU A 12 9.38 -10.04 15.58
N ASP A 13 10.28 -9.90 16.56
CA ASP A 13 10.12 -9.02 17.73
C ASP A 13 10.96 -7.72 17.69
N GLU A 14 11.59 -7.36 16.56
CA GLU A 14 12.15 -6.01 16.39
C GLU A 14 11.82 -5.48 14.99
N PRO A 15 11.20 -4.28 14.89
CA PRO A 15 11.96 -3.05 15.14
C PRO A 15 11.18 -2.00 15.97
N GLU A 16 11.66 -1.71 17.18
CA GLU A 16 11.21 -0.56 17.98
C GLU A 16 11.90 0.77 17.61
N ASN A 17 12.44 0.91 16.39
CA ASN A 17 13.03 2.18 15.95
C ASN A 17 12.26 2.79 14.77
N SER A 18 11.90 4.07 14.89
CA SER A 18 11.17 4.81 13.87
C SER A 18 11.92 4.93 12.55
N ASP A 19 13.25 4.83 12.58
CA ASP A 19 14.13 4.87 11.40
C ASP A 19 13.92 3.65 10.49
N ASP A 20 13.76 2.45 11.07
CA ASP A 20 13.61 1.20 10.29
C ASP A 20 12.31 1.16 9.48
N ARG A 21 11.24 1.83 9.96
CA ARG A 21 9.95 1.90 9.25
C ARG A 21 9.99 2.86 8.07
N ALA A 22 10.75 3.95 8.19
CA ALA A 22 10.98 4.89 7.10
C ALA A 22 11.85 4.25 6.01
N GLU A 23 12.89 3.50 6.40
CA GLU A 23 13.69 2.71 5.46
C GLU A 23 12.85 1.64 4.76
N GLN A 24 11.96 0.95 5.47
CA GLN A 24 10.99 0.02 4.86
C GLN A 24 10.10 0.72 3.83
N LEU A 25 9.65 1.96 4.09
CA LEU A 25 8.86 2.73 3.14
C LEU A 25 9.66 3.07 1.89
N GLU A 26 10.91 3.52 2.02
CA GLU A 26 11.79 3.85 0.89
C GLU A 26 12.11 2.62 0.05
N VAL A 27 12.34 1.48 0.68
CA VAL A 27 12.55 0.19 -0.01
C VAL A 27 11.27 -0.24 -0.74
N LEU A 28 10.10 -0.07 -0.10
CA LEU A 28 8.83 -0.39 -0.72
C LEU A 28 8.48 0.57 -1.86
N SER A 29 8.77 1.87 -1.75
CA SER A 29 8.49 2.86 -2.80
C SER A 29 9.39 2.68 -4.02
N LYS A 30 10.67 2.33 -3.84
CA LYS A 30 11.58 2.03 -4.97
C LYS A 30 11.08 0.88 -5.85
N GLY A 31 10.34 -0.07 -5.29
CA GLY A 31 9.68 -1.13 -6.07
C GLY A 31 8.42 -0.67 -6.82
N ILE A 32 7.76 0.38 -6.33
CA ILE A 32 6.54 0.96 -6.93
C ILE A 32 6.92 1.77 -8.17
N ASP A 33 7.99 2.56 -8.13
CA ASP A 33 8.38 3.44 -9.24
C ASP A 33 8.56 2.68 -10.56
N ALA A 34 9.04 1.42 -10.53
CA ALA A 34 9.22 0.60 -11.72
C ALA A 34 7.90 0.01 -12.26
N GLU A 35 6.99 -0.43 -11.38
CA GLU A 35 5.69 -1.00 -11.76
C GLU A 35 4.67 0.10 -12.13
N GLU A 36 4.74 1.26 -11.46
CA GLU A 36 3.93 2.45 -11.72
C GLU A 36 4.37 3.18 -13.00
N ALA A 37 5.67 3.21 -13.32
CA ALA A 37 6.15 3.71 -14.61
C ALA A 37 5.65 2.88 -15.81
N VAL A 38 5.50 1.56 -15.63
CA VAL A 38 4.87 0.68 -16.63
C VAL A 38 3.38 1.00 -16.77
N MET A 39 2.66 1.26 -15.66
CA MET A 39 1.27 1.73 -15.69
C MET A 39 1.10 3.07 -16.42
N ILE A 40 1.95 4.07 -16.14
CA ILE A 40 1.92 5.38 -16.79
C ILE A 40 2.18 5.23 -18.31
N ALA A 41 3.07 4.31 -18.69
CA ALA A 41 3.38 4.03 -20.09
C ALA A 41 2.25 3.28 -20.82
N GLU A 42 1.51 2.39 -20.14
CA GLU A 42 0.43 1.59 -20.73
C GLU A 42 -0.90 2.37 -20.86
N TYR A 43 -1.19 3.28 -19.92
CA TYR A 43 -2.45 4.03 -19.88
C TYR A 43 -2.37 5.49 -20.34
N GLY A 44 -1.19 5.97 -20.74
CA GLY A 44 -1.00 7.24 -21.44
C GLY A 44 -1.31 8.49 -20.62
N VAL A 45 -0.30 9.34 -20.43
CA VAL A 45 -0.48 10.71 -19.93
C VAL A 45 -1.33 11.48 -20.95
N GLY A 46 -2.61 11.69 -20.65
CA GLY A 46 -3.42 12.66 -21.38
C GLY A 46 -2.74 14.03 -21.31
N ASP A 47 -2.56 14.68 -22.45
CA ASP A 47 -1.99 16.02 -22.59
C ASP A 47 -2.84 17.03 -21.80
N ASN A 48 -2.51 17.22 -20.53
CA ASN A 48 -3.16 18.22 -19.68
C ASN A 48 -2.48 19.57 -19.89
N ASN A 49 -2.63 20.13 -21.08
CA ASN A 49 -2.20 21.50 -21.38
C ASN A 49 -3.30 22.52 -20.99
N GLY A 50 -3.91 22.30 -19.82
CA GLY A 50 -4.95 23.16 -19.24
C GLY A 50 -4.33 24.13 -18.24
N ARG A 51 -4.03 25.34 -18.72
CA ARG A 51 -3.55 26.48 -17.92
C ARG A 51 -4.65 27.01 -17.00
N ASP A 52 -4.89 26.33 -15.89
CA ASP A 52 -5.61 26.88 -14.75
C ASP A 52 -4.87 26.45 -13.48
N ASN A 53 -3.62 26.91 -13.37
CA ASN A 53 -2.89 26.85 -12.12
C ASN A 53 -3.41 28.01 -11.26
N ASP A 54 -4.49 27.76 -10.52
CA ASP A 54 -4.91 28.68 -9.47
C ASP A 54 -3.85 28.57 -8.36
N ASP A 55 -2.84 29.43 -8.44
CA ASP A 55 -1.67 29.50 -7.54
C ASP A 55 -2.04 29.88 -6.09
N SER A 56 -3.33 29.94 -5.74
CA SER A 56 -3.85 30.28 -4.42
C SER A 56 -4.05 29.04 -3.52
N TRP A 57 -3.28 27.98 -3.71
CA TRP A 57 -3.23 26.83 -2.80
C TRP A 57 -2.02 27.00 -1.88
N VAL A 58 -2.28 27.17 -0.59
CA VAL A 58 -1.23 27.27 0.44
C VAL A 58 -0.73 25.86 0.75
N ASP A 59 0.59 25.64 0.68
CA ASP A 59 1.22 24.41 1.19
C ASP A 59 1.31 24.50 2.72
N GLU A 60 0.21 24.16 3.40
CA GLU A 60 0.10 24.21 4.86
C GLU A 60 1.17 23.35 5.56
N VAL A 61 1.61 22.25 4.93
CA VAL A 61 2.66 21.39 5.48
C VAL A 61 4.03 22.05 5.34
N GLY A 62 4.25 22.83 4.28
CA GLY A 62 5.45 23.65 4.08
C GLY A 62 5.59 24.80 5.08
N GLU A 63 4.47 25.31 5.62
CA GLU A 63 4.45 26.40 6.61
C GLU A 63 4.67 25.95 8.06
N LEU A 64 4.54 24.65 8.36
CA LEU A 64 4.81 24.10 9.68
C LEU A 64 6.29 24.20 10.06
N ASP A 65 6.56 24.35 11.36
CA ASP A 65 7.92 24.31 11.88
C ASP A 65 8.59 22.95 11.57
N PRO A 66 9.91 22.89 11.32
CA PRO A 66 10.60 21.63 11.07
C PRO A 66 10.31 20.53 12.10
N ASP A 67 10.18 20.89 13.38
CA ASP A 67 9.90 19.92 14.45
C ASP A 67 8.44 19.44 14.42
N GLU A 68 7.50 20.32 14.07
CA GLU A 68 6.08 19.99 13.89
C GLU A 68 5.87 19.11 12.65
N ARG A 69 6.55 19.41 11.55
CA ARG A 69 6.54 18.60 10.32
C ARG A 69 7.05 17.19 10.57
N LEU A 70 8.17 17.05 11.29
CA LEU A 70 8.72 15.73 11.64
C LEU A 70 7.75 14.94 12.51
N THR A 71 7.06 15.60 13.44
CA THR A 71 6.05 14.95 14.28
C THR A 71 4.84 14.50 13.47
N LEU A 72 4.37 15.34 12.55
CA LEU A 72 3.29 15.00 11.63
C LEU A 72 3.69 13.82 10.74
N GLU A 73 4.86 13.87 10.10
CA GLU A 73 5.40 12.79 9.28
C GLU A 73 5.44 11.47 10.06
N LYS A 74 6.00 11.48 11.27
CA LYS A 74 6.03 10.29 12.13
C LYS A 74 4.65 9.71 12.41
N SER A 75 3.64 10.55 12.58
CA SER A 75 2.27 10.09 12.84
C SER A 75 1.55 9.55 11.59
N ILE A 76 1.83 10.09 10.40
CA ILE A 76 1.19 9.65 9.14
C ILE A 76 1.91 8.48 8.46
N LEU A 77 3.20 8.28 8.75
CA LEU A 77 4.00 7.15 8.24
C LEU A 77 3.32 5.78 8.37
N PRO A 78 2.75 5.36 9.52
CA PRO A 78 2.01 4.11 9.63
C PRO A 78 0.88 3.97 8.60
N VAL A 79 0.11 5.04 8.41
CA VAL A 79 -1.04 5.05 7.50
C VAL A 79 -0.56 4.97 6.04
N LYS A 80 0.46 5.75 5.68
CA LYS A 80 1.07 5.71 4.35
C LYS A 80 1.61 4.31 4.02
N LEU A 81 2.28 3.67 4.98
CA LEU A 81 2.81 2.32 4.81
C LEU A 81 1.72 1.28 4.60
N ALA A 82 0.64 1.34 5.39
CA ALA A 82 -0.51 0.46 5.24
C ALA A 82 -1.16 0.60 3.86
N LEU A 83 -1.39 1.84 3.41
CA LEU A 83 -1.95 2.11 2.08
C LEU A 83 -1.10 1.54 0.94
N VAL A 84 0.22 1.73 1.02
CA VAL A 84 1.16 1.19 0.03
C VAL A 84 1.11 -0.34 -0.02
N LYS A 85 1.07 -1.01 1.13
CA LYS A 85 0.98 -2.47 1.20
C LYS A 85 -0.35 -2.98 0.61
N LEU A 86 -1.47 -2.34 0.95
CA LEU A 86 -2.79 -2.68 0.42
C LEU A 86 -2.87 -2.51 -1.10
N ARG A 87 -2.40 -1.38 -1.62
CA ARG A 87 -2.39 -1.12 -3.08
C ARG A 87 -1.57 -2.17 -3.83
N LYS A 88 -0.42 -2.59 -3.27
CA LYS A 88 0.41 -3.67 -3.84
C LYS A 88 -0.29 -5.01 -3.81
N LEU A 89 -0.95 -5.35 -2.71
CA LEU A 89 -1.69 -6.60 -2.58
C LEU A 89 -2.82 -6.64 -3.62
N ALA A 90 -3.65 -5.61 -3.68
CA ALA A 90 -4.74 -5.49 -4.64
C ALA A 90 -4.25 -5.65 -6.09
N TYR A 91 -3.17 -4.96 -6.45
CA TYR A 91 -2.55 -5.06 -7.77
C TYR A 91 -2.08 -6.51 -8.05
N LYS A 92 -1.37 -7.13 -7.11
CA LYS A 92 -0.89 -8.52 -7.28
C LYS A 92 -2.03 -9.53 -7.35
N VAL A 93 -3.12 -9.35 -6.62
CA VAL A 93 -4.29 -10.23 -6.70
C VAL A 93 -4.91 -10.19 -8.11
N ILE A 94 -4.93 -9.03 -8.76
CA ILE A 94 -5.49 -8.87 -10.11
C ILE A 94 -4.53 -9.37 -11.19
N HIS A 95 -3.24 -9.03 -11.09
CA HIS A 95 -2.27 -9.27 -12.16
C HIS A 95 -1.44 -10.56 -11.99
N SER A 96 -1.33 -11.11 -10.79
CA SER A 96 -0.66 -12.40 -10.53
C SER A 96 -1.67 -13.53 -10.41
N THR A 97 -2.32 -13.81 -11.53
CA THR A 97 -3.42 -14.78 -11.66
C THR A 97 -3.02 -16.23 -11.36
N THR A 98 -1.72 -16.55 -11.41
CA THR A 98 -1.21 -17.92 -11.25
C THR A 98 -0.69 -18.24 -9.85
N ILE A 99 -0.31 -17.24 -9.04
CA ILE A 99 0.33 -17.46 -7.75
C ILE A 99 -0.48 -16.80 -6.64
N VAL A 100 -0.69 -15.50 -6.74
CA VAL A 100 -1.31 -14.71 -5.67
C VAL A 100 -2.82 -14.91 -5.67
N LEU A 101 -3.46 -14.89 -6.84
CA LEU A 101 -4.91 -15.07 -6.93
C LEU A 101 -5.39 -16.42 -6.38
N PRO A 102 -4.79 -17.58 -6.72
CA PRO A 102 -5.24 -18.85 -6.15
C PRO A 102 -4.98 -18.94 -4.64
N ALA A 103 -3.91 -18.31 -4.15
CA ALA A 103 -3.65 -18.23 -2.71
C ALA A 103 -4.70 -17.37 -2.00
N TRP A 104 -5.09 -16.23 -2.59
CA TRP A 104 -6.13 -15.35 -2.07
C TRP A 104 -7.49 -16.06 -1.99
N CYS A 105 -7.91 -16.74 -3.06
CA CYS A 105 -9.14 -17.50 -3.07
C CYS A 105 -9.15 -18.62 -2.00
N LYS A 106 -8.03 -19.30 -1.78
CA LYS A 106 -7.92 -20.33 -0.73
C LYS A 106 -8.11 -19.77 0.67
N ILE A 107 -7.49 -18.63 0.97
CA ILE A 107 -7.64 -17.97 2.27
C ILE A 107 -9.10 -17.56 2.48
N LEU A 108 -9.76 -17.00 1.44
CA LEU A 108 -11.18 -16.68 1.53
C LEU A 108 -12.06 -17.93 1.73
N GLU A 109 -11.75 -19.04 1.08
CA GLU A 109 -12.43 -20.32 1.29
C GLU A 109 -12.27 -20.83 2.74
N ASP A 110 -11.04 -20.79 3.26
CA ASP A 110 -10.72 -21.23 4.62
C ASP A 110 -11.45 -20.38 5.69
N LEU A 111 -11.59 -19.07 5.42
CA LEU A 111 -12.31 -18.12 6.28
C LEU A 111 -13.83 -18.11 6.04
N GLN A 112 -14.35 -18.95 5.12
CA GLN A 112 -15.76 -18.98 4.71
C GLN A 112 -16.31 -17.62 4.21
N ALA A 113 -15.42 -16.76 3.71
CA ALA A 113 -15.75 -15.48 3.13
C ALA A 113 -16.17 -15.64 1.66
N PRO A 114 -16.99 -14.72 1.11
CA PRO A 114 -17.33 -14.76 -0.30
C PRO A 114 -16.07 -14.57 -1.16
N ILE A 115 -15.80 -15.54 -2.03
CA ILE A 115 -14.66 -15.50 -2.97
C ILE A 115 -14.84 -14.30 -3.90
N THR A 116 -14.10 -13.24 -3.61
CA THR A 116 -14.17 -11.95 -4.30
C THR A 116 -12.75 -11.44 -4.55
N LEU A 117 -12.61 -10.61 -5.58
CA LEU A 117 -11.35 -9.93 -5.89
C LEU A 117 -11.30 -8.62 -5.11
N MET A 118 -10.14 -8.31 -4.54
CA MET A 118 -9.89 -7.02 -3.93
C MET A 118 -9.97 -5.91 -5.00
N PRO A 119 -10.78 -4.85 -4.78
CA PRO A 119 -10.75 -3.65 -5.62
C PRO A 119 -9.35 -3.04 -5.59
N HIS A 120 -8.88 -2.54 -6.73
CA HIS A 120 -7.60 -1.84 -6.80
C HIS A 120 -7.82 -0.34 -6.99
N ASP A 121 -6.83 0.42 -6.57
CA ASP A 121 -6.76 1.86 -6.77
C ASP A 121 -6.56 2.19 -8.27
N VAL A 122 -7.44 3.02 -8.82
CA VAL A 122 -7.49 3.39 -10.24
C VAL A 122 -7.54 4.91 -10.38
N SER A 123 -6.56 5.48 -11.09
CA SER A 123 -6.41 6.94 -11.25
C SER A 123 -7.59 7.63 -11.92
N THR A 124 -8.36 6.92 -12.74
CA THR A 124 -9.56 7.46 -13.41
C THR A 124 -10.83 7.42 -12.55
N CYS A 125 -10.77 6.82 -11.35
CA CYS A 125 -11.93 6.59 -10.48
C CYS A 125 -11.70 7.24 -9.11
N TRP A 126 -12.48 8.29 -8.82
CA TRP A 126 -12.26 9.19 -7.68
C TRP A 126 -12.41 8.55 -6.29
N ASN A 127 -13.08 7.39 -6.20
CA ASN A 127 -13.32 6.68 -4.94
C ASN A 127 -12.58 5.35 -4.83
N SER A 128 -11.71 5.00 -5.79
CA SER A 128 -11.10 3.67 -5.85
C SER A 128 -10.21 3.35 -4.64
N THR A 129 -9.46 4.33 -4.12
CA THR A 129 -8.69 4.17 -2.87
C THR A 129 -9.60 3.90 -1.67
N PHE A 130 -10.77 4.57 -1.61
CA PHE A 130 -11.74 4.39 -0.53
C PHE A 130 -12.38 3.00 -0.60
N ASP A 131 -12.83 2.59 -1.79
CA ASP A 131 -13.45 1.28 -2.01
C ASP A 131 -12.47 0.13 -1.69
N MET A 132 -11.18 0.30 -2.03
CA MET A 132 -10.12 -0.65 -1.65
C MET A 132 -9.95 -0.75 -0.12
N LEU A 133 -9.99 0.37 0.59
CA LEU A 133 -9.86 0.41 2.04
C LEU A 133 -11.06 -0.22 2.74
N GLU A 134 -12.27 0.12 2.30
CA GLU A 134 -13.51 -0.45 2.83
C GLU A 134 -13.49 -1.97 2.70
N TYR A 135 -13.15 -2.47 1.51
CA TYR A 135 -13.02 -3.91 1.27
C TYR A 135 -11.93 -4.56 2.12
N ALA A 136 -10.76 -3.91 2.27
CA ALA A 136 -9.66 -4.43 3.07
C ALA A 136 -10.01 -4.55 4.56
N ILE A 137 -10.82 -3.63 5.09
CA ILE A 137 -11.33 -3.70 6.47
C ILE A 137 -12.34 -4.84 6.62
N GLU A 138 -13.24 -5.02 5.66
CA GLU A 138 -14.19 -6.15 5.67
C GLU A 138 -13.48 -7.51 5.61
N HIS A 139 -12.34 -7.58 4.91
CA HIS A 139 -11.55 -8.80 4.72
C HIS A 139 -10.23 -8.77 5.49
N GLN A 140 -10.17 -8.07 6.63
CA GLN A 140 -8.93 -7.81 7.37
C GLN A 140 -8.17 -9.11 7.71
N GLU A 141 -8.87 -10.15 8.15
CA GLU A 141 -8.25 -11.44 8.50
C GLU A 141 -7.55 -12.11 7.30
N ALA A 142 -8.11 -11.96 6.09
CA ALA A 142 -7.50 -12.45 4.87
C ALA A 142 -6.27 -11.63 4.47
N VAL A 143 -6.32 -10.31 4.66
CA VAL A 143 -5.21 -9.39 4.40
C VAL A 143 -4.05 -9.64 5.35
N ASP A 144 -4.34 -9.82 6.63
CA ASP A 144 -3.35 -10.10 7.68
C ASP A 144 -2.69 -11.47 7.49
N THR A 145 -3.40 -12.45 6.92
CA THR A 145 -2.82 -13.76 6.58
C THR A 145 -1.87 -13.69 5.38
N MET A 146 -2.07 -12.72 4.48
CA MET A 146 -1.25 -12.53 3.27
C MET A 146 -0.03 -11.63 3.45
N THR A 147 -0.06 -10.73 4.44
CA THR A 147 0.90 -9.64 4.64
C THR A 147 1.86 -9.94 5.79
#